data_AF-A0A3G4S6R0-F1
#
_entry.id   AF-A0A3G4S6R0-F1
#
_cell.length_a   1.000
_cell.length_b   1.000
_cell.length_c   1.000
_cell.angle_alpha   90.00
_cell.angle_beta   90.00
_cell.angle_gamma   90.00
#
_symmetry.space_group_name_H-M   'P 1'
#
loop_
_entity.id
_entity.type
_entity.pdbx_description
1 polymer ?
#
loop_
_entity_poly.entity_id
_entity_poly.type
_entity_poly.pdbx_seq_one_letter_code
_entity_poly.pdbx_strand_id
1 'polypeptide(L)'
;MGNTMNNNKFTAKEIKSLFFYEYPEDSKKEIYGDNKGKTGIYMWTHKDSGKRYIGSSLNISQKLVKYFSKSCLLRETERNQSAIYRAILNYGLSEFSFEIIEQCGPSILIEREQYYIDLIDPEYNILKFAANRQGFIHSEATKELHRKARLGAVLSEITKLKMSNSNRKSTPITVHNKEINETHEFSTMRKAAEFFFLTCPILKLYIT
;
A
#
# COMPACT_ATOMS: atom_id res chain seq x y z
N MET A 1 -52.97 -5.79 17.29
CA MET A 1 -51.77 -6.56 16.90
C MET A 1 -51.05 -5.79 15.80
N GLY A 2 -49.92 -5.17 16.12
CA GLY A 2 -49.12 -4.40 15.17
C GLY A 2 -47.75 -4.15 15.77
N ASN A 3 -46.76 -4.80 15.18
CA ASN A 3 -45.38 -4.96 15.63
C ASN A 3 -44.71 -3.67 16.15
N THR A 4 -44.24 -3.74 17.39
CA THR A 4 -43.18 -2.88 17.92
C THR A 4 -41.89 -3.22 17.17
N MET A 5 -41.49 -2.40 16.19
CA MET A 5 -40.14 -2.49 15.63
C MET A 5 -39.16 -2.07 16.72
N ASN A 6 -38.47 -3.07 17.28
CA ASN A 6 -37.32 -2.92 18.15
C ASN A 6 -36.19 -2.27 17.34
N ASN A 7 -36.14 -0.94 17.36
CA ASN A 7 -34.97 -0.18 16.91
C ASN A 7 -33.88 -0.34 17.97
N ASN A 8 -33.20 -1.49 17.96
CA ASN A 8 -31.89 -1.64 18.56
C ASN A 8 -30.93 -0.73 17.79
N LYS A 9 -30.90 0.56 18.19
CA LYS A 9 -29.76 1.44 17.94
C LYS A 9 -28.56 0.74 18.57
N PHE A 10 -27.75 0.09 17.74
CA PHE A 10 -26.38 -0.25 18.08
C PHE A 10 -25.73 1.03 18.58
N THR A 11 -25.61 1.15 19.90
CA THR A 11 -24.88 2.22 20.55
C THR A 11 -23.45 2.12 20.05
N ALA A 12 -22.99 3.13 19.30
CA ALA A 12 -21.60 3.24 18.90
C ALA A 12 -20.74 3.06 20.15
N LYS A 13 -19.92 2.01 20.16
CA LYS A 13 -19.00 1.73 21.25
C LYS A 13 -18.09 2.95 21.39
N GLU A 14 -18.26 3.72 22.47
CA GLU A 14 -17.43 4.89 22.71
C GLU A 14 -15.97 4.45 22.76
N ILE A 15 -15.16 5.00 21.84
CA ILE A 15 -13.73 4.75 21.82
C ILE A 15 -13.15 5.59 22.94
N LYS A 16 -12.74 4.93 24.02
CA LYS A 16 -12.07 5.60 25.14
C LYS A 16 -10.60 5.79 24.81
N SER A 17 -10.22 7.03 24.56
CA SER A 17 -8.82 7.41 24.34
C SER A 17 -8.01 7.26 25.63
N LEU A 18 -6.79 6.74 25.52
CA LEU A 18 -5.83 6.64 26.62
C LEU A 18 -5.24 8.01 26.96
N PHE A 19 -4.96 8.80 25.93
CA PHE A 19 -4.48 10.17 26.03
C PHE A 19 -5.20 11.02 24.98
N PHE A 20 -5.60 12.23 25.37
CA PHE A 20 -6.28 13.19 24.51
C PHE A 20 -5.59 14.54 24.61
N TYR A 21 -5.25 15.13 23.47
CA TYR A 21 -4.61 16.42 23.36
C TYR A 21 -5.44 17.30 22.42
N GLU A 22 -6.20 18.24 22.99
CA GLU A 22 -7.07 19.13 22.22
C GLU A 22 -6.26 20.09 21.33
N TYR A 23 -5.15 20.61 21.85
CA TYR A 23 -4.22 21.50 21.15
C TYR A 23 -2.82 20.88 21.15
N PRO A 24 -2.55 19.90 20.26
CA PRO A 24 -1.30 19.14 20.30
C PRO A 24 -0.06 19.99 20.02
N GLU A 25 -0.24 21.14 19.37
CA GLU A 25 0.83 22.11 19.16
C GLU A 25 1.40 22.67 20.48
N ASP A 26 0.54 22.91 21.46
CA ASP A 26 0.92 23.48 22.76
C ASP A 26 1.43 22.39 23.70
N SER A 27 0.88 21.17 23.61
CA SER A 27 1.28 20.01 24.41
C SER A 27 2.44 19.19 23.84
N LYS A 28 3.23 19.71 22.88
CA LYS A 28 4.34 18.97 22.23
C LYS A 28 5.26 18.25 23.23
N LYS A 29 5.66 18.94 24.30
CA LYS A 29 6.60 18.39 25.30
C LYS A 29 5.98 17.22 26.07
N GLU A 30 4.72 17.35 26.47
CA GLU A 30 3.96 16.32 27.18
C GLU A 30 3.76 15.11 26.27
N ILE A 31 3.26 15.35 25.05
CA ILE A 31 3.05 14.30 24.06
C ILE A 31 4.32 13.49 23.80
N TYR A 32 5.47 14.15 23.63
CA TYR A 32 6.73 13.46 23.42
C TYR A 32 7.18 12.67 24.65
N GLY A 33 7.00 13.20 25.86
CA GLY A 33 7.31 12.50 27.10
C GLY A 33 6.43 11.28 27.31
N ASP A 34 5.12 11.47 27.21
CA ASP A 34 4.09 10.45 27.41
C ASP A 34 4.21 9.30 26.43
N ASN A 35 4.75 9.54 25.22
CA ASN A 35 4.78 8.56 24.14
C ASN A 35 6.19 8.11 23.73
N LYS A 36 7.22 8.46 24.51
CA LYS A 36 8.61 8.09 24.21
C LYS A 36 8.79 6.58 24.22
N GLY A 37 9.15 6.01 23.07
CA GLY A 37 9.39 4.57 22.93
C GLY A 37 8.12 3.72 23.01
N LYS A 38 6.94 4.34 22.99
CA LYS A 38 5.67 3.62 23.04
C LYS A 38 5.22 3.24 21.64
N THR A 39 4.78 1.99 21.51
CA THR A 39 4.12 1.44 20.31
C THR A 39 2.61 1.52 20.49
N GLY A 40 1.89 1.84 19.42
CA GLY A 40 0.43 1.90 19.50
C GLY A 40 -0.24 2.57 18.33
N ILE A 41 -1.55 2.74 18.50
CA ILE A 41 -2.47 3.35 17.54
C ILE A 41 -2.85 4.74 18.04
N TYR A 42 -2.83 5.69 17.12
CA TYR A 42 -3.19 7.07 17.36
C TYR A 42 -4.18 7.57 16.32
N MET A 43 -4.87 8.64 16.68
CA MET A 43 -5.88 9.28 15.86
C MET A 43 -5.62 10.79 15.77
N TRP A 44 -5.82 11.35 14.59
CA TRP A 44 -5.96 12.79 14.39
C TRP A 44 -7.41 13.08 14.01
N THR A 45 -7.99 14.13 14.59
CA THR A 45 -9.37 14.55 14.29
C THR A 45 -9.38 16.03 13.93
N HIS A 46 -9.91 16.38 12.75
CA HIS A 46 -10.14 17.78 12.40
C HIS A 46 -11.37 18.28 13.17
N LYS A 47 -11.19 19.27 14.03
CA LYS A 47 -12.17 19.69 15.05
C LYS A 47 -13.52 20.06 14.45
N ASP A 48 -13.52 20.91 13.42
CA ASP A 48 -14.76 21.41 12.82
C ASP A 48 -15.51 20.35 12.03
N SER A 49 -14.79 19.56 11.21
CA SER A 49 -15.45 18.60 10.32
C SER A 49 -15.72 17.24 10.94
N GLY A 50 -15.07 16.93 12.06
CA GLY A 50 -15.06 15.59 12.66
C GLY A 50 -14.29 14.52 11.87
N LYS A 51 -13.70 14.86 10.72
CA LYS A 51 -12.94 13.94 9.87
C LYS A 51 -11.71 13.41 10.58
N ARG A 52 -11.44 12.12 10.42
CA ARG A 52 -10.43 11.39 11.20
C ARG A 52 -9.34 10.78 10.33
N TYR A 53 -8.19 10.57 10.97
CA TYR A 53 -7.08 9.76 10.46
C TYR A 53 -6.65 8.78 11.55
N ILE A 54 -6.47 7.52 11.18
CA ILE A 54 -5.90 6.47 12.04
C ILE A 54 -4.52 6.10 11.53
N GLY A 55 -3.56 6.02 12.45
CA GLY A 55 -2.24 5.50 12.13
C GLY A 55 -1.63 4.74 13.29
N SER A 56 -0.64 3.93 12.96
CA SER A 56 0.14 3.18 13.93
C SER A 56 1.62 3.61 13.93
N SER A 57 2.35 3.29 15.00
CA SER A 57 3.80 3.43 15.03
C SER A 57 4.43 2.51 16.08
N LEU A 58 5.62 1.98 15.78
CA LEU A 58 6.50 1.34 16.77
C LEU A 58 7.04 2.36 17.80
N ASN A 59 7.15 3.62 17.38
CA ASN A 59 7.54 4.72 18.25
C ASN A 59 6.70 5.95 17.91
N ILE A 60 5.68 6.20 18.73
CA ILE A 60 4.70 7.28 18.48
C ILE A 60 5.39 8.65 18.55
N SER A 61 6.27 8.89 19.52
CA SER A 61 6.96 10.19 19.63
C SER A 61 7.80 10.52 18.39
N GLN A 62 8.52 9.53 17.83
CA GLN A 62 9.26 9.72 16.58
C GLN A 62 8.34 9.98 15.38
N LYS A 63 7.20 9.29 15.31
CA LYS A 63 6.21 9.49 14.23
C LYS A 63 5.63 10.90 14.27
N LEU A 64 5.43 11.45 15.47
CA LEU A 64 4.88 12.78 15.71
C LEU A 64 5.76 13.93 15.23
N VAL A 65 7.09 13.75 15.21
CA VAL A 65 8.03 14.75 14.64
C VAL A 65 7.62 15.15 13.22
N LYS A 66 7.08 14.21 12.43
CA LYS A 66 6.64 14.48 11.05
C LYS A 66 5.45 15.44 10.99
N TYR A 67 4.54 15.38 11.96
CA TYR A 67 3.33 16.20 12.01
C TYR A 67 3.64 17.61 12.53
N PHE A 68 4.54 17.73 13.51
CA PHE A 68 4.90 19.02 14.11
C PHE A 68 5.90 19.85 13.31
N SER A 69 6.50 19.28 12.27
CA SER A 69 7.48 19.96 11.43
C SER A 69 6.91 20.27 10.06
N LYS A 70 6.72 21.56 9.76
CA LYS A 70 6.21 22.02 8.46
C LYS A 70 7.07 21.53 7.29
N SER A 71 8.40 21.55 7.43
CA SER A 71 9.30 21.05 6.39
C SER A 71 9.16 19.53 6.18
N CYS A 72 8.91 18.78 7.25
CA CYS A 72 8.62 17.35 7.14
C CYS A 72 7.27 17.10 6.46
N LEU A 73 6.21 17.84 6.83
CA LEU A 73 4.89 17.74 6.22
C LEU A 73 4.94 17.98 4.71
N LEU A 74 5.64 19.03 4.27
CA LEU A 74 5.83 19.34 2.85
C LEU A 74 6.50 18.18 2.12
N ARG A 75 7.65 17.73 2.62
CA ARG A 75 8.42 16.62 2.03
C ARG A 75 7.63 15.31 1.99
N GLU A 76 6.89 14.98 3.04
CA GLU A 76 6.10 13.74 3.10
C GLU A 76 4.87 13.81 2.19
N THR A 77 4.29 15.00 2.02
CA THR A 77 3.17 15.23 1.10
C THR A 77 3.59 15.00 -0.35
N GLU A 78 4.76 15.49 -0.75
CA GLU A 78 5.32 15.28 -2.10
C GLU A 78 5.57 13.80 -2.40
N ARG A 79 6.07 13.05 -1.40
CA ARG A 79 6.44 11.63 -1.57
C ARG A 79 5.25 10.69 -1.51
N ASN A 80 4.34 10.90 -0.57
CA ASN A 80 3.34 9.90 -0.19
C ASN A 80 1.89 10.35 -0.45
N GLN A 81 1.67 11.61 -0.86
CA GLN A 81 0.34 12.20 -1.09
C GLN A 81 -0.66 11.98 0.05
N SER A 82 -0.16 11.85 1.28
CA SER A 82 -0.96 11.59 2.48
C SER A 82 -2.05 12.65 2.67
N ALA A 83 -3.29 12.21 2.85
CA ALA A 83 -4.43 13.13 2.99
C ALA A 83 -4.35 13.91 4.31
N ILE A 84 -3.94 13.27 5.41
CA ILE A 84 -3.78 13.94 6.71
C ILE A 84 -2.69 15.03 6.67
N TYR A 85 -1.56 14.78 6.00
CA TYR A 85 -0.50 15.79 5.89
C TYR A 85 -0.95 17.02 5.08
N ARG A 86 -1.69 16.80 4.00
CA ARG A 86 -2.32 17.89 3.22
C ARG A 86 -3.35 18.66 4.04
N ALA A 87 -4.19 17.94 4.79
CA ALA A 87 -5.20 18.57 5.62
C ALA A 87 -4.57 19.47 6.69
N ILE A 88 -3.54 18.98 7.39
CA ILE A 88 -2.80 19.78 8.38
C ILE A 88 -2.11 21.00 7.73
N LEU A 89 -1.53 20.85 6.53
CA LEU A 89 -0.94 21.98 5.80
C LEU A 89 -1.97 23.02 5.36
N ASN A 90 -3.20 22.59 5.04
CA ASN A 90 -4.26 23.47 4.55
C ASN A 90 -4.99 24.22 5.67
N TYR A 91 -5.33 23.52 6.76
CA TYR A 91 -6.12 24.10 7.85
C TYR A 91 -5.24 24.62 9.00
N GLY A 92 -4.02 24.10 9.14
CA GLY A 92 -3.17 24.35 10.30
C GLY A 92 -3.30 23.25 11.35
N LEU A 93 -2.25 23.07 12.14
CA LEU A 93 -2.22 22.03 13.17
C LEU A 93 -3.12 22.35 14.37
N SER A 94 -3.39 23.63 14.63
CA SER A 94 -4.32 24.11 15.67
C SER A 94 -5.74 23.58 15.49
N GLU A 95 -6.15 23.27 14.26
CA GLU A 95 -7.48 22.79 13.90
C GLU A 95 -7.66 21.28 14.10
N PHE A 96 -6.64 20.60 14.63
CA PHE A 96 -6.67 19.16 14.87
C PHE A 96 -6.46 18.84 16.34
N SER A 97 -7.20 17.86 16.85
CA SER A 97 -6.85 17.16 18.08
C SER A 97 -6.04 15.90 17.77
N PHE A 98 -5.27 15.45 18.76
CA PHE A 98 -4.47 14.24 18.69
C PHE A 98 -4.78 13.32 19.87
N GLU A 99 -4.90 12.02 19.60
CA GLU A 99 -5.30 11.04 20.60
C GLU A 99 -4.53 9.75 20.47
N ILE A 100 -4.21 9.12 21.60
CA ILE A 100 -3.72 7.74 21.63
C ILE A 100 -4.91 6.86 21.98
N ILE A 101 -5.34 6.04 21.03
CA ILE A 101 -6.51 5.18 21.21
C ILE A 101 -6.14 3.81 21.78
N GLU A 102 -4.92 3.33 21.50
CA GLU A 102 -4.45 2.06 22.03
C GLU A 102 -2.92 1.98 22.11
N GLN A 103 -2.40 1.40 23.19
CA GLN A 103 -1.01 0.93 23.27
C GLN A 103 -1.00 -0.58 23.11
N CYS A 104 -0.22 -1.07 22.14
CA CYS A 104 -0.20 -2.48 21.79
C CYS A 104 1.22 -2.95 21.45
N GLY A 105 1.43 -4.26 21.47
CA GLY A 105 2.71 -4.85 21.09
C GLY A 105 2.98 -4.70 19.58
N PRO A 106 4.26 -4.67 19.15
CA PRO A 106 4.63 -4.64 17.73
C PRO A 106 4.01 -5.75 16.87
N SER A 107 3.83 -6.94 17.45
CA SER A 107 3.32 -8.12 16.75
C SER A 107 1.90 -7.98 16.24
N ILE A 108 1.07 -7.17 16.91
CA ILE A 108 -0.35 -6.96 16.57
C ILE A 108 -0.62 -5.56 16.01
N LEU A 109 0.41 -4.73 15.83
CA LEU A 109 0.26 -3.31 15.50
C LEU A 109 -0.57 -3.06 14.24
N ILE A 110 -0.30 -3.80 13.17
CA ILE A 110 -1.02 -3.67 11.90
C ILE A 110 -2.45 -4.21 12.00
N GLU A 111 -2.66 -5.29 12.75
CA GLU A 111 -4.00 -5.84 13.02
C GLU A 111 -4.86 -4.83 13.77
N ARG A 112 -4.30 -4.18 14.80
CA ARG A 112 -4.99 -3.15 15.57
C ARG A 112 -5.26 -1.89 14.76
N GLU A 113 -4.31 -1.47 13.90
CA GLU A 113 -4.55 -0.37 12.96
C GLU A 113 -5.73 -0.67 12.03
N GLN A 114 -5.78 -1.88 11.46
CA GLN A 114 -6.89 -2.32 10.62
C GLN A 114 -8.21 -2.32 11.39
N TYR A 115 -8.23 -2.86 12.62
CA TYR A 115 -9.42 -2.89 13.47
C TYR A 115 -10.04 -1.49 13.65
N TYR A 116 -9.22 -0.47 13.92
CA TYR A 116 -9.73 0.90 14.09
C TYR A 116 -10.10 1.57 12.78
N ILE A 117 -9.40 1.29 11.67
CA ILE A 117 -9.80 1.76 10.34
C ILE A 117 -11.19 1.21 10.00
N ASP A 118 -11.42 -0.09 10.19
CA ASP A 118 -12.71 -0.73 9.90
C ASP A 118 -13.83 -0.25 10.83
N LEU A 119 -13.51 -0.01 12.10
CA LEU A 119 -14.48 0.46 13.09
C LEU A 119 -14.92 1.92 12.86
N ILE A 120 -13.99 2.77 12.42
CA ILE A 120 -14.18 4.23 12.37
C ILE A 120 -14.51 4.73 10.95
N ASP A 121 -14.03 4.02 9.92
CA ASP A 121 -14.01 4.44 8.51
C ASP A 121 -13.45 5.87 8.31
N PRO A 122 -12.18 6.11 8.70
CA PRO A 122 -11.61 7.46 8.73
C PRO A 122 -11.34 8.04 7.33
N GLU A 123 -11.77 9.28 7.10
CA GLU A 123 -11.77 9.94 5.80
C GLU A 123 -10.38 10.31 5.29
N TYR A 124 -9.41 10.50 6.18
CA TYR A 124 -8.04 10.83 5.81
C TYR A 124 -7.17 9.58 5.57
N ASN A 125 -7.69 8.36 5.79
CA ASN A 125 -7.01 7.13 5.40
C ASN A 125 -7.32 6.80 3.93
N ILE A 126 -6.34 7.05 3.04
CA ILE A 126 -6.50 6.78 1.60
C ILE A 126 -6.60 5.27 1.31
N LEU A 127 -5.85 4.46 2.06
CA LEU A 127 -5.85 3.01 1.90
C LEU A 127 -6.85 2.40 2.88
N LYS A 128 -7.67 1.49 2.36
CA LYS A 128 -8.65 0.73 3.16
C LYS A 128 -7.99 -0.34 4.03
N PHE A 129 -6.85 -0.87 3.59
CA PHE A 129 -6.10 -1.87 4.33
C PHE A 129 -4.83 -1.26 4.92
N ALA A 130 -4.62 -1.46 6.22
CA ALA A 130 -3.42 -1.04 6.92
C ALA A 130 -2.17 -1.66 6.28
N ALA A 131 -1.11 -0.87 6.13
CA ALA A 131 0.17 -1.25 5.51
C ALA A 131 0.11 -1.85 4.08
N ASN A 132 -1.06 -1.91 3.43
CA ASN A 132 -1.23 -2.61 2.16
C ASN A 132 -2.01 -1.76 1.15
N ARG A 133 -1.59 -1.79 -0.11
CA ARG A 133 -2.28 -1.15 -1.24
C ARG A 133 -3.31 -2.08 -1.91
N GLN A 134 -3.60 -3.24 -1.32
CA GLN A 134 -4.56 -4.19 -1.86
C GLN A 134 -5.91 -3.50 -2.08
N GLY A 135 -6.53 -3.72 -3.24
CA GLY A 135 -7.79 -3.08 -3.60
C GLY A 135 -7.71 -1.58 -3.89
N PHE A 136 -6.54 -0.94 -3.80
CA PHE A 136 -6.38 0.44 -4.28
C PHE A 136 -6.42 0.48 -5.81
N ILE A 137 -7.41 1.19 -6.35
CA ILE A 137 -7.61 1.33 -7.79
C ILE A 137 -7.10 2.70 -8.22
N HIS A 138 -6.21 2.73 -9.21
CA HIS A 138 -5.77 3.98 -9.83
C HIS A 138 -6.92 4.68 -10.58
N SER A 139 -6.91 6.01 -10.60
CA SER A 139 -7.85 6.79 -11.41
C SER A 139 -7.65 6.51 -12.91
N GLU A 140 -8.70 6.72 -13.71
CA GLU A 140 -8.62 6.56 -15.17
C GLU A 140 -7.55 7.45 -15.79
N ALA A 141 -7.38 8.68 -15.29
CA ALA A 141 -6.32 9.58 -15.73
C ALA A 141 -4.92 9.00 -15.48
N THR A 142 -4.68 8.40 -14.30
CA THR A 142 -3.38 7.75 -14.00
C THR A 142 -3.18 6.49 -14.84
N LYS A 143 -4.22 5.68 -15.05
CA LYS A 143 -4.16 4.51 -15.94
C LYS A 143 -3.78 4.93 -17.37
N GLU A 144 -4.37 6.01 -17.87
CA GLU A 144 -4.08 6.54 -19.20
C GLU A 144 -2.65 7.07 -19.31
N LEU A 145 -2.14 7.76 -18.29
CA LEU A 145 -0.75 8.21 -18.27
C LEU A 145 0.23 7.03 -18.35
N HIS A 146 -0.01 5.98 -17.56
CA HIS A 146 0.80 4.75 -17.62
C HIS A 146 0.67 4.06 -18.99
N ARG A 147 -0.54 4.05 -19.58
CA ARG A 147 -0.76 3.50 -20.92
C ARG A 147 0.08 4.25 -21.96
N LYS A 148 0.06 5.58 -21.94
CA LYS A 148 0.87 6.42 -22.83
C LYS A 148 2.36 6.19 -22.66
N ALA A 149 2.84 6.13 -21.42
CA ALA A 149 4.26 5.89 -21.13
C ALA A 149 4.75 4.52 -21.62
N ARG A 150 3.88 3.51 -21.64
CA ARG A 150 4.20 2.16 -22.11
C ARG A 150 4.06 1.99 -23.63
N LEU A 151 3.30 2.86 -24.29
CA LEU A 151 3.06 2.76 -25.73
C LEU A 151 4.38 2.97 -26.49
N GLY A 152 4.77 1.97 -27.31
CA GLY A 152 6.03 2.01 -28.06
C GLY A 152 7.29 1.66 -27.26
N ALA A 153 7.18 1.36 -25.97
CA ALA A 153 8.33 0.95 -25.17
C ALA A 153 8.80 -0.46 -25.58
N VAL A 154 10.06 -0.57 -26.05
CA VAL A 154 10.69 -1.86 -26.37
C VAL A 154 11.40 -2.38 -25.12
N LEU A 155 11.07 -3.61 -24.72
CA LEU A 155 11.75 -4.29 -23.61
C LEU A 155 13.18 -4.67 -24.02
N SER A 156 14.14 -4.48 -23.10
CA SER A 156 15.51 -4.96 -23.30
C SER A 156 15.56 -6.49 -23.39
N GLU A 157 16.57 -7.03 -24.07
CA GLU A 157 16.79 -8.48 -24.14
C GLU A 157 16.98 -9.11 -22.74
N ILE A 158 17.68 -8.43 -21.85
CA ILE A 158 17.87 -8.87 -20.45
C ILE A 158 16.51 -8.97 -19.74
N THR A 159 15.62 -7.98 -19.93
CA THR A 159 14.28 -7.98 -19.33
C THR A 159 13.42 -9.12 -19.91
N LYS A 160 13.45 -9.32 -21.24
CA LYS A 160 12.75 -10.42 -21.91
C LYS A 160 13.20 -11.78 -21.37
N LEU A 161 14.50 -11.98 -21.20
CA LEU A 161 15.07 -13.22 -20.63
C LEU A 161 14.60 -13.44 -19.19
N LYS A 162 14.67 -12.43 -18.33
CA LYS A 162 14.18 -12.53 -16.94
C LYS A 162 12.69 -12.89 -16.88
N MET A 163 11.87 -12.25 -17.72
CA MET A 163 10.44 -12.56 -17.81
C MET A 163 10.19 -13.99 -18.29
N SER A 164 10.95 -14.45 -19.29
CA SER A 164 10.87 -15.82 -19.79
C SER A 164 11.22 -16.84 -18.70
N ASN A 165 12.32 -16.64 -17.98
CA ASN A 165 12.77 -17.56 -16.92
C ASN A 165 11.82 -17.58 -15.72
N SER A 166 11.12 -16.47 -15.45
CA SER A 166 10.15 -16.38 -14.34
C SER A 166 8.79 -16.98 -14.68
N ASN A 167 8.54 -17.29 -15.95
CA ASN A 167 7.26 -17.85 -16.39
C ASN A 167 7.17 -19.33 -16.01
N ARG A 168 6.51 -19.63 -14.89
CA ARG A 168 6.30 -21.00 -14.37
C ARG A 168 5.51 -21.92 -15.31
N LYS A 169 4.83 -21.36 -16.32
CA LYS A 169 4.10 -22.12 -17.35
C LYS A 169 4.94 -22.36 -18.61
N SER A 170 6.19 -21.90 -18.65
CA SER A 170 7.08 -22.12 -19.78
C SER A 170 7.53 -23.56 -19.81
N THR A 171 7.21 -24.27 -20.89
CA THR A 171 7.75 -25.60 -21.17
C THR A 171 8.95 -25.44 -22.11
N PRO A 172 10.15 -25.89 -21.72
CA PRO A 172 11.29 -25.90 -22.63
C PRO A 172 11.00 -26.81 -23.83
N ILE A 173 11.62 -26.48 -24.95
CA ILE A 173 11.51 -27.22 -26.19
C ILE A 173 12.78 -28.02 -26.40
N THR A 174 12.63 -29.32 -26.48
CA THR A 174 13.73 -30.25 -26.74
C THR A 174 13.75 -30.60 -28.22
N VAL A 175 14.89 -30.41 -28.87
CA VAL A 175 15.10 -30.79 -30.27
C VAL A 175 16.14 -31.89 -30.32
N HIS A 176 15.77 -33.05 -30.84
CA HIS A 176 16.66 -34.20 -31.01
C HIS A 176 17.14 -34.30 -32.45
N ASN A 177 18.45 -34.17 -32.67
CA ASN A 177 19.06 -34.38 -33.97
C ASN A 177 19.37 -35.87 -34.16
N LYS A 178 18.71 -36.50 -35.14
CA LYS A 178 18.82 -37.95 -35.42
C LYS A 178 20.11 -38.34 -36.15
N GLU A 179 20.76 -37.41 -36.84
CA GLU A 179 21.96 -37.71 -37.66
C GLU A 179 23.22 -37.81 -36.79
N ILE A 180 23.30 -36.98 -35.76
CA ILE A 180 24.45 -36.88 -34.84
C ILE A 180 24.12 -37.39 -33.43
N ASN A 181 22.88 -37.82 -33.19
CA ASN A 181 22.38 -38.30 -31.88
C ASN A 181 22.59 -37.30 -30.73
N GLU A 182 22.37 -36.00 -31.01
CA GLU A 182 22.49 -34.92 -30.04
C GLU A 182 21.12 -34.33 -29.68
N THR A 183 20.99 -33.83 -28.44
CA THR A 183 19.76 -33.21 -27.94
C THR A 183 20.05 -31.80 -27.44
N HIS A 184 19.27 -30.83 -27.91
CA HIS A 184 19.34 -29.44 -27.48
C HIS A 184 18.04 -28.98 -26.83
N GLU A 185 18.16 -28.18 -25.77
CA GLU A 185 17.01 -27.63 -25.04
C GLU A 185 16.96 -26.11 -25.20
N PHE A 186 15.79 -25.58 -25.54
CA PHE A 186 15.57 -24.16 -25.78
C PHE A 186 14.40 -23.62 -24.97
N SER A 187 14.51 -22.35 -24.53
CA SER A 187 13.42 -21.67 -23.83
C SER A 187 12.20 -21.37 -24.71
N THR A 188 12.36 -21.30 -26.05
CA THR A 188 11.26 -21.00 -26.98
C THR A 188 11.51 -21.63 -28.36
N MET A 189 10.43 -21.80 -29.14
CA MET A 189 10.49 -22.34 -30.50
C MET A 189 11.28 -21.44 -31.45
N ARG A 190 11.22 -20.13 -31.21
CA ARG A 190 11.93 -19.13 -32.01
C ARG A 190 13.44 -19.24 -31.84
N LYS A 191 13.92 -19.38 -30.61
CA LYS A 191 15.35 -19.60 -30.33
C LYS A 191 15.85 -20.92 -30.90
N ALA A 192 15.03 -21.97 -30.81
CA ALA A 192 15.36 -23.24 -31.45
C ALA A 192 15.47 -23.08 -32.98
N ALA A 193 14.52 -22.38 -33.59
CA ALA A 193 14.53 -22.11 -35.03
C ALA A 193 15.73 -21.27 -35.49
N GLU A 194 16.09 -20.24 -34.71
CA GLU A 194 17.30 -19.43 -34.93
C GLU A 194 18.58 -20.26 -34.85
N PHE A 195 18.70 -21.17 -33.87
CA PHE A 195 19.87 -22.03 -33.71
C PHE A 195 20.06 -23.00 -34.89
N PHE A 196 18.97 -23.58 -35.40
CA PHE A 196 19.02 -24.48 -36.54
C PHE A 196 18.91 -23.77 -37.91
N PHE A 197 18.86 -22.43 -37.93
CA PHE A 197 18.63 -21.65 -39.16
C PHE A 197 17.37 -22.06 -39.93
N LEU A 198 16.31 -22.46 -39.21
CA LEU A 198 15.02 -22.87 -39.76
C LEU A 198 13.93 -21.85 -39.42
N THR A 199 12.77 -21.98 -40.07
CA THR A 199 11.57 -21.28 -39.64
C THR A 199 10.82 -22.10 -38.58
N CYS A 200 10.10 -21.43 -37.67
CA CYS A 200 9.32 -22.12 -36.63
C CYS A 200 8.35 -23.19 -37.19
N PRO A 201 7.61 -22.97 -38.31
CA PRO A 201 6.73 -23.99 -38.89
C PRO A 201 7.48 -25.23 -39.36
N ILE A 202 8.65 -25.05 -39.98
CA ILE A 202 9.48 -26.17 -40.45
C ILE A 202 10.00 -26.94 -39.24
N LEU A 203 10.58 -26.26 -38.26
CA LEU A 203 11.11 -26.92 -37.06
C LEU A 203 10.05 -27.72 -36.29
N LYS A 204 8.80 -27.24 -36.27
CA LYS A 204 7.68 -27.94 -35.60
C LYS A 204 7.39 -29.33 -36.16
N LEU A 205 7.79 -29.63 -37.39
CA LEU A 205 7.67 -30.97 -37.99
C LEU A 205 8.69 -31.97 -37.41
N TYR A 206 9.72 -31.49 -36.70
CA TYR A 206 10.85 -32.27 -36.22
C TYR A 206 10.98 -32.28 -34.68
N ILE A 207 10.10 -31.57 -33.98
CA ILE A 207 10.01 -31.55 -32.51
C ILE A 207 8.90 -32.52 -32.10
N THR A 208 9.12 -33.32 -31.06
CA THR A 208 8.10 -34.19 -30.46
C THR A 208 7.48 -33.53 -29.24
#